data_AF-A0A7C7ZE32-F1
#
_entry.id   AF-A0A7C7ZE32-F1
#
_cell.length_a   1.000
_cell.length_b   1.000
_cell.length_c   1.000
_cell.angle_alpha   90.00
_cell.angle_beta   90.00
_cell.angle_gamma   90.00
#
_symmetry.space_group_name_H-M   'P 1'
#
loop_
_entity.id
_entity.type
_entity.pdbx_description
1 polymer ?
#
loop_
_entity_poly.entity_id
_entity_poly.type
_entity_poly.pdbx_seq_one_letter_code
_entity_poly.pdbx_strand_id
1 'polypeptide(L)' 'MSRKAAALRELAPEERVARLGELRSELMHERGVASMGGQPASPGRMRSLRKQVARLQTVMRELGERYG' A
#
# COMPACT_ATOMS: atom_id res chain seq x y z
N MET A 1 -9.30 -2.84 5.59
CA MET A 1 -9.67 -3.96 4.68
C MET A 1 -8.88 -3.84 3.39
N SER A 2 -8.56 -4.97 2.75
CA SER A 2 -7.81 -5.01 1.48
C SER A 2 -8.77 -4.76 0.30
N ARG A 3 -8.59 -3.67 -0.48
CA ARG A 3 -9.41 -3.42 -1.69
C ARG A 3 -9.15 -4.50 -2.74
N LYS A 4 -10.22 -5.00 -3.38
CA LYS A 4 -10.13 -5.96 -4.50
C LYS A 4 -9.44 -5.30 -5.70
N ALA A 5 -8.76 -6.10 -6.53
CA ALA A 5 -8.00 -5.57 -7.67
C ALA A 5 -8.87 -4.81 -8.69
N ALA A 6 -10.13 -5.23 -8.90
CA ALA A 6 -11.09 -4.55 -9.77
C ALA A 6 -11.30 -3.08 -9.37
N ALA A 7 -11.59 -2.83 -8.09
CA ALA A 7 -11.79 -1.47 -7.56
C ALA A 7 -10.54 -0.59 -7.68
N LEU A 8 -9.33 -1.18 -7.72
CA LEU A 8 -8.12 -0.39 -7.95
C LEU A 8 -8.00 0.05 -9.40
N ARG A 9 -8.51 -0.72 -10.37
CA ARG A 9 -8.51 -0.34 -11.80
C ARG A 9 -9.51 0.76 -12.12
N GLU A 10 -10.54 0.94 -11.30
CA GLU A 10 -11.55 1.99 -11.48
C GLU A 10 -11.10 3.38 -10.99
N LEU A 11 -10.07 3.44 -10.13
CA LEU A 11 -9.52 4.72 -9.64
C LEU A 11 -8.89 5.52 -10.79
N ALA A 12 -8.87 6.85 -10.67
CA ALA A 12 -8.05 7.66 -11.58
C ALA A 12 -6.54 7.41 -11.34
N PRO A 13 -5.68 7.59 -12.35
CA PRO A 13 -4.23 7.41 -12.19
C PRO A 13 -3.64 8.18 -11.00
N GLU A 14 -4.06 9.42 -10.81
CA GLU A 14 -3.63 10.31 -9.72
C GLU A 14 -4.07 9.78 -8.36
N GLU A 15 -5.29 9.24 -8.28
CA GLU A 15 -5.80 8.61 -7.06
C GLU A 15 -5.04 7.33 -6.72
N ARG A 16 -4.62 6.55 -7.72
CA ARG A 16 -3.76 5.38 -7.48
C ARG A 16 -2.39 5.81 -6.96
N VAL A 17 -1.80 6.86 -7.52
CA VAL A 17 -0.52 7.43 -7.04
C VAL A 17 -0.66 7.93 -5.60
N ALA A 18 -1.68 8.74 -5.31
CA ALA A 18 -1.94 9.24 -3.96
C ALA A 18 -2.11 8.09 -2.96
N ARG A 19 -2.93 7.08 -3.33
CA ARG A 19 -3.16 5.90 -2.51
C ARG A 19 -1.90 5.07 -2.27
N LEU A 20 -1.02 4.98 -3.27
CA LEU A 20 0.27 4.31 -3.14
C LEU A 20 1.17 5.05 -2.14
N GLY A 21 1.16 6.38 -2.17
CA GLY A 21 1.83 7.23 -1.19
C GLY A 21 1.36 6.98 0.24
N GLU A 22 0.04 7.01 0.47
CA GLU A 22 -0.58 6.73 1.78
C GLU A 22 -0.15 5.37 2.32
N LEU A 23 -0.26 4.31 1.51
CA LEU A 23 0.10 2.95 1.91
C LEU A 23 1.58 2.79 2.24
N ARG A 24 2.46 3.52 1.54
CA ARG A 24 3.90 3.56 1.83
C ARG A 24 4.18 4.29 3.14
N SER A 25 3.52 5.42 3.39
CA SER A 25 3.64 6.16 4.65
C SER A 25 3.17 5.33 5.84
N GLU A 26 2.02 4.65 5.73
CA GLU A 26 1.54 3.71 6.75
C GLU A 26 2.55 2.58 7.01
N LEU A 27 3.13 2.00 5.95
CA LEU A 27 4.13 0.95 6.09
C LEU A 27 5.41 1.44 6.78
N MET A 28 5.84 2.67 6.49
CA MET A 28 6.99 3.29 7.14
C MET A 28 6.74 3.56 8.62
N HIS A 29 5.53 4.00 8.97
CA HIS A 29 5.15 4.17 10.37
C HIS A 29 5.21 2.85 11.15
N GLU A 30 4.61 1.77 10.61
CA GLU A 30 4.66 0.44 11.24
C GLU A 30 6.09 -0.10 11.38
N ARG A 31 6.96 0.20 10.41
CA ARG A 31 8.39 -0.12 10.52
C ARG A 31 9.06 0.66 11.64
N GLY A 32 8.75 1.94 11.77
CA GLY A 32 9.26 2.79 12.86
C GLY A 32 8.89 2.23 14.24
N VAL A 33 7.61 1.89 14.44
CA VAL A 33 7.14 1.26 15.69
C VAL A 33 7.89 -0.03 15.98
N ALA A 34 8.01 -0.92 14.99
CA ALA A 34 8.72 -2.19 15.14
C ALA A 34 10.21 -2.01 15.46
N SER A 35 10.89 -1.04 14.83
CA SER A 35 12.32 -0.76 15.07
C SER A 35 12.59 -0.24 16.49
N MET A 36 11.64 0.48 17.10
CA MET A 36 11.75 0.97 18.48
C MET A 36 11.45 -0.11 19.53
N GLY A 37 11.24 -1.37 19.12
CA GLY A 37 10.83 -2.46 20.01
C GLY A 37 9.34 -2.37 20.42
N GLY A 38 8.58 -1.48 19.79
CA GLY A 38 7.14 -1.37 20.01
C GLY A 38 6.40 -2.57 19.43
N GLN A 39 5.38 -3.04 20.12
CA GLN A 39 4.48 -4.04 19.55
C GLN A 39 3.67 -3.42 18.40
N PRO A 40 3.59 -4.08 17.23
CA PRO A 40 2.72 -3.63 16.15
C PRO A 40 1.27 -3.53 16.63
N ALA A 41 0.53 -2.55 16.15
CA ALA A 41 -0.88 -2.36 16.52
C ALA A 41 -1.76 -3.60 16.25
N SER A 42 -1.37 -4.43 15.27
CA SER A 42 -1.92 -5.78 15.14
C SER A 42 -0.95 -6.76 14.47
N PRO A 43 -0.98 -8.05 14.88
CA PRO A 43 -0.22 -9.10 14.19
C PRO A 43 -0.59 -9.14 12.71
N GLY A 44 0.42 -9.03 11.84
CA GLY A 44 0.22 -9.12 10.39
C GLY A 44 -0.18 -7.81 9.69
N ARG A 45 -0.35 -6.68 10.39
CA ARG A 45 -0.60 -5.36 9.77
C ARG A 45 0.43 -5.01 8.71
N MET A 46 1.71 -5.10 9.07
CA MET A 46 2.82 -4.85 8.14
C MET A 46 2.77 -5.78 6.91
N ARG A 47 2.43 -7.05 7.09
CA ARG A 47 2.26 -8.01 5.98
C ARG A 47 1.09 -7.61 5.07
N SER A 48 -0.02 -7.15 5.65
CA SER A 48 -1.18 -6.65 4.92
C SER A 48 -0.85 -5.41 4.09
N LEU A 49 -0.16 -4.43 4.69
CA LEU A 49 0.29 -3.22 3.99
C LEU A 49 1.21 -3.55 2.80
N ARG A 50 2.21 -4.42 3.00
CA ARG A 50 3.07 -4.87 1.90
C ARG A 50 2.29 -5.50 0.75
N LYS A 51 1.30 -6.35 1.05
CA LYS A 51 0.44 -6.96 0.01
C LYS A 51 -0.43 -5.93 -0.71
N GLN A 52 -0.93 -4.92 -0.01
CA GLN A 52 -1.72 -3.84 -0.62
C GLN A 52 -0.86 -2.98 -1.55
N VAL A 53 0.35 -2.60 -1.11
CA VAL A 53 1.32 -1.89 -1.95
C VAL A 53 1.64 -2.69 -3.21
N ALA A 54 2.00 -3.97 -3.06
CA ALA A 54 2.32 -4.83 -4.20
C ALA A 54 1.15 -4.94 -5.19
N ARG A 55 -0.08 -5.12 -4.70
CA ARG A 55 -1.27 -5.21 -5.56
C ARG A 55 -1.51 -3.92 -6.36
N LEU A 56 -1.39 -2.77 -5.71
CA LEU A 56 -1.58 -1.48 -6.37
C LEU A 56 -0.50 -1.24 -7.43
N GLN A 57 0.76 -1.53 -7.10
CA GLN A 57 1.88 -1.46 -8.04
C GLN A 57 1.68 -2.38 -9.24
N THR A 58 1.18 -3.61 -9.04
CA THR A 58 0.85 -4.52 -10.14
C THR A 58 -0.21 -3.91 -11.06
N VAL A 59 -1.31 -3.40 -10.50
CA VAL A 59 -2.38 -2.77 -11.28
C VAL A 59 -1.87 -1.56 -12.07
N MET A 60 -1.11 -0.68 -11.43
CA MET A 60 -0.54 0.49 -12.11
C MET A 60 0.40 0.08 -13.24
N ARG A 61 1.22 -0.97 -13.03
CA ARG A 61 2.08 -1.52 -14.09
C ARG A 61 1.29 -2.11 -15.25
N GLU A 62 0.20 -2.84 -14.98
CA GLU A 62 -0.69 -3.37 -16.01
C GLU A 62 -1.33 -2.26 -16.85
N LEU A 63 -1.61 -1.10 -16.24
CA LEU A 63 -2.19 0.07 -16.91
C LEU A 63 -1.15 0.97 -17.59
N GLY A 64 0.14 0.64 -17.52
CA GLY A 64 1.22 1.44 -18.11
C GLY A 64 1.56 2.72 -17.34
N GLU A 65 1.12 2.83 -16.09
CA GLU A 65 1.33 4.00 -15.25
C GLU A 65 2.74 4.00 -14.65
N ARG A 66 3.44 5.13 -14.79
CA ARG A 66 4.69 5.37 -14.06
C ARG A 66 4.39 6.11 -12.77
N TYR A 67 4.68 5.45 -11.66
CA TYR A 67 4.71 6.07 -10.34
C TYR A 67 6.18 6.20 -9.90
N GLY A 68 6.67 7.43 -9.95
CA GLY A 68 7.98 7.82 -9.39
C GLY A 68 7.82 8.19 -7.93
#